data_AF-A0A4R1HV75-F1
#
_entry.id   AF-A0A4R1HV75-F1
#
_cell.length_a   1.000
_cell.length_b   1.000
_cell.length_c   1.000
_cell.angle_alpha   90.00
_cell.angle_beta   90.00
_cell.angle_gamma   90.00
#
_symmetry.space_group_name_H-M   'P 1'
#
loop_
_entity.id
_entity.type
_entity.pdbx_description
1 polymer ?
#
loop_
_entity_poly.entity_id
_entity_poly.type
_entity_poly.pdbx_seq_one_letter_code
_entity_poly.pdbx_strand_id
1 'polypeptide(L)'
;MARSTPAGQGDGGIEQAYGLVAETLSGAVRETIEQNDPQPARDAVRRVTAVDDRVPSGDEPPPGWSLAFLVLADWFDVARTRLADHPDRTDRALDWIEEHLGRRYRSRASYTIAPLTSIEKARETSHYVEALGNDFLASMVWAAAAVTDLYPDETGGKDWLRRESDAAR
;
A
#
# COMPACT_ATOMS: atom_id res chain seq x y z
N MET A 1 -38.49 -19.04 -16.69
CA MET A 1 -37.82 -19.37 -15.41
C MET A 1 -36.68 -18.39 -15.22
N ALA A 2 -36.88 -17.35 -14.42
CA ALA A 2 -35.83 -16.40 -14.05
C ALA A 2 -34.99 -17.02 -12.92
N ARG A 3 -33.68 -17.14 -13.12
CA ARG A 3 -32.73 -17.39 -12.03
C ARG A 3 -32.42 -16.04 -11.40
N SER A 4 -32.99 -15.78 -10.24
CA SER A 4 -32.57 -14.68 -9.38
C SER A 4 -31.22 -15.07 -8.77
N THR A 5 -30.15 -14.42 -9.21
CA THR A 5 -28.84 -14.47 -8.54
C THR A 5 -28.97 -13.79 -7.17
N PRO A 6 -28.52 -14.38 -6.06
CA PRO A 6 -28.65 -13.75 -4.75
C PRO A 6 -27.69 -12.56 -4.67
N ALA A 7 -28.25 -11.36 -4.53
CA ALA A 7 -27.56 -10.07 -4.43
C ALA A 7 -26.78 -9.85 -3.11
N GLY A 8 -26.40 -10.92 -2.40
CA GLY A 8 -25.77 -10.85 -1.07
C GLY A 8 -24.46 -11.62 -0.90
N GLN A 9 -23.92 -12.21 -1.97
CA GLN A 9 -22.62 -12.91 -1.94
C GLN A 9 -21.45 -12.08 -2.50
N GLY A 10 -21.73 -10.96 -3.17
CA GLY A 10 -20.71 -10.12 -3.81
C GLY A 10 -19.95 -9.21 -2.83
N ASP A 11 -20.67 -8.47 -1.98
CA ASP A 11 -20.05 -7.45 -1.12
C ASP A 11 -19.18 -8.04 -0.01
N GLY A 12 -19.64 -9.08 0.68
CA GLY A 12 -18.86 -9.75 1.74
C GLY A 12 -17.61 -10.46 1.22
N GLY A 13 -17.60 -10.87 -0.06
CA GLY A 13 -16.44 -11.49 -0.70
C GLY A 13 -15.32 -10.48 -0.98
N ILE A 14 -15.67 -9.28 -1.45
CA ILE A 14 -14.71 -8.19 -1.71
C ILE A 14 -14.15 -7.65 -0.38
N GLU A 15 -15.00 -7.47 0.63
CA GLU A 15 -14.57 -7.02 1.95
C GLU A 15 -13.60 -8.02 2.61
N GLN A 16 -13.90 -9.31 2.52
CA GLN A 16 -13.00 -10.36 3.01
C GLN A 16 -11.66 -10.37 2.24
N ALA A 17 -11.70 -10.24 0.91
CA ALA A 17 -10.49 -10.16 0.10
C ALA A 17 -9.64 -8.94 0.46
N TYR A 18 -10.27 -7.77 0.64
CA TYR A 18 -9.61 -6.55 1.09
C TYR A 18 -8.91 -6.78 2.43
N GLY A 19 -9.61 -7.35 3.42
CA GLY A 19 -9.05 -7.64 4.73
C GLY A 19 -7.84 -8.57 4.68
N LEU A 20 -7.86 -9.59 3.82
CA LEU A 20 -6.72 -10.50 3.62
C LEU A 20 -5.51 -9.80 2.99
N VAL A 21 -5.74 -8.93 2.02
CA VAL A 21 -4.67 -8.13 1.40
C VAL A 21 -4.11 -7.12 2.39
N ALA A 22 -4.96 -6.41 3.13
CA ALA A 22 -4.55 -5.47 4.17
C ALA A 22 -3.74 -6.13 5.28
N GLU A 23 -4.14 -7.33 5.74
CA GLU A 23 -3.36 -8.14 6.68
C GLU A 23 -1.97 -8.48 6.11
N THR A 24 -1.93 -8.96 4.87
CA THR A 24 -0.67 -9.36 4.21
C THR A 24 0.29 -8.19 4.06
N LEU A 25 -0.21 -7.03 3.63
CA LEU A 25 0.59 -5.82 3.48
C LEU A 25 1.01 -5.23 4.82
N SER A 26 0.18 -5.36 5.87
CA SER A 26 0.49 -4.85 7.21
C SER A 26 1.61 -5.67 7.84
N GLY A 27 1.57 -7.00 7.66
CA GLY A 27 2.70 -7.88 7.99
C GLY A 27 3.99 -7.48 7.27
N ALA A 28 3.90 -7.14 5.97
CA ALA A 28 5.04 -6.72 5.17
C ALA A 28 5.63 -5.38 5.64
N VAL A 29 4.79 -4.41 6.03
CA VAL A 29 5.21 -3.15 6.65
C VAL A 29 6.03 -3.44 7.92
N ARG A 30 5.48 -4.26 8.83
CA ARG A 30 6.16 -4.61 10.09
C ARG A 30 7.50 -5.29 9.84
N GLU A 31 7.54 -6.30 8.96
CA GLU A 31 8.76 -7.04 8.63
C GLU A 31 9.82 -6.14 7.96
N THR A 32 9.41 -5.21 7.10
CA THR A 32 10.30 -4.23 6.46
C THR A 32 10.96 -3.34 7.52
N ILE A 33 10.20 -2.86 8.51
CA ILE A 33 10.72 -2.05 9.63
C ILE A 33 11.66 -2.88 10.51
N GLU A 34 11.29 -4.12 10.84
CA GLU A 34 12.08 -4.96 11.76
C GLU A 34 13.40 -5.43 11.15
N GLN A 35 13.41 -5.70 9.85
CA GLN A 35 14.58 -6.27 9.17
C GLN A 35 15.44 -5.20 8.49
N ASN A 36 14.93 -3.97 8.32
CA ASN A 36 15.53 -2.94 7.47
C ASN A 36 15.87 -3.49 6.07
N ASP A 37 14.96 -4.30 5.53
CA ASP A 37 15.12 -4.97 4.24
C ASP A 37 13.91 -4.64 3.36
N PRO A 38 14.09 -4.23 2.09
CA PRO A 38 12.99 -4.00 1.15
C PRO A 38 12.29 -5.28 0.66
N GLN A 39 12.87 -6.46 0.90
CA GLN A 39 12.40 -7.73 0.36
C GLN A 39 11.06 -8.22 0.92
N PRO A 40 10.73 -8.09 2.22
CA PRO A 40 9.42 -8.46 2.76
C PRO A 40 8.25 -7.80 2.01
N ALA A 41 8.39 -6.51 1.67
CA ALA A 41 7.42 -5.78 0.85
C ALA A 41 7.25 -6.41 -0.55
N ARG A 42 8.35 -6.73 -1.22
CA ARG A 42 8.34 -7.37 -2.55
C ARG A 42 7.69 -8.75 -2.51
N ASP A 43 8.04 -9.55 -1.51
CA ASP A 43 7.52 -10.91 -1.37
C ASP A 43 6.02 -10.89 -1.05
N ALA A 44 5.56 -9.98 -0.20
CA ALA A 44 4.15 -9.80 0.09
C ALA A 44 3.37 -9.35 -1.15
N VAL A 45 3.86 -8.34 -1.88
CA VAL A 45 3.25 -7.90 -3.14
C VAL A 45 3.17 -9.06 -4.13
N ARG A 46 4.26 -9.80 -4.34
CA ARG A 46 4.28 -10.98 -5.23
C ARG A 46 3.24 -12.03 -4.81
N ARG A 47 3.08 -12.29 -3.51
CA ARG A 47 2.07 -13.24 -3.01
C ARG A 47 0.65 -12.76 -3.31
N VAL A 48 0.37 -11.47 -3.09
CA VAL A 48 -0.95 -10.88 -3.35
C VAL A 48 -1.28 -10.89 -4.84
N THR A 49 -0.32 -10.54 -5.70
CA THR A 49 -0.54 -10.50 -7.15
C THR A 49 -0.42 -11.86 -7.83
N ALA A 50 0.00 -12.93 -7.14
CA ALA A 50 0.10 -14.26 -7.75
C ALA A 50 -1.27 -14.82 -8.21
N VAL A 51 -2.37 -14.30 -7.69
CA VAL A 51 -3.72 -14.65 -8.17
C VAL A 51 -3.97 -14.16 -9.60
N ASP A 52 -3.27 -13.11 -10.01
CA ASP A 52 -3.45 -12.42 -11.28
C ASP A 52 -3.00 -13.29 -12.46
N ASP A 53 -1.98 -14.15 -12.25
CA ASP A 53 -1.49 -15.12 -13.24
C ASP A 53 -2.57 -16.15 -13.65
N ARG A 54 -3.64 -16.27 -12.87
CA ARG A 54 -4.75 -17.21 -13.12
C ARG A 54 -5.93 -16.56 -13.84
N VAL A 55 -5.89 -15.24 -14.02
CA VAL A 55 -6.95 -14.47 -14.69
C VAL A 55 -6.51 -14.25 -16.15
N PRO A 56 -7.40 -14.47 -17.14
CA PRO A 56 -7.08 -14.17 -18.53
C PRO A 56 -6.61 -12.72 -18.68
N SER A 57 -5.50 -12.52 -19.40
CA SER A 57 -4.97 -11.20 -19.67
C SER A 57 -5.98 -10.39 -20.49
N GLY A 58 -6.45 -9.27 -19.95
CA GLY A 58 -7.32 -8.30 -20.61
C GLY A 58 -6.82 -6.87 -20.39
N ASP A 59 -7.55 -5.88 -20.89
CA ASP A 59 -7.21 -4.45 -20.75
C ASP A 59 -7.47 -3.89 -19.33
N GLU A 60 -8.05 -4.69 -18.43
CA GLU A 60 -8.32 -4.30 -17.04
C GLU A 60 -7.17 -4.71 -16.12
N PRO A 61 -6.81 -3.87 -15.13
CA PRO A 61 -5.77 -4.21 -14.18
C PRO A 61 -6.18 -5.45 -13.36
N PRO A 62 -5.27 -6.40 -13.12
CA PRO A 62 -5.62 -7.64 -12.45
C PRO A 62 -6.18 -7.44 -11.03
N PRO A 63 -7.02 -8.36 -10.52
CA PRO A 63 -7.76 -8.15 -9.29
C PRO A 63 -6.88 -8.05 -8.03
N GLY A 64 -5.82 -8.86 -7.92
CA GLY A 64 -4.87 -8.82 -6.81
C GLY A 64 -4.08 -7.52 -6.79
N TRP A 65 -3.55 -7.11 -7.94
CA TRP A 65 -2.86 -5.83 -8.10
C TRP A 65 -3.76 -4.64 -7.74
N SER A 66 -4.98 -4.60 -8.30
CA SER A 66 -5.93 -3.51 -8.08
C SER A 66 -6.34 -3.39 -6.62
N LEU A 67 -6.56 -4.52 -5.95
CA LEU A 67 -6.93 -4.56 -4.54
C LEU A 67 -5.77 -4.13 -3.64
N ALA A 68 -4.53 -4.55 -3.94
CA ALA A 68 -3.35 -4.10 -3.21
C ALA A 68 -3.14 -2.59 -3.37
N PHE A 69 -3.30 -2.06 -4.59
CA PHE A 69 -3.23 -0.62 -4.83
C PHE A 69 -4.28 0.15 -4.04
N LEU A 70 -5.53 -0.32 -4.03
CA LEU A 70 -6.62 0.31 -3.29
C LEU A 70 -6.33 0.37 -1.78
N VAL A 71 -5.91 -0.75 -1.17
CA VAL A 71 -5.52 -0.80 0.25
C VAL A 71 -4.42 0.22 0.56
N LEU A 72 -3.38 0.29 -0.27
CA LEU A 72 -2.27 1.22 -0.07
C LEU A 72 -2.70 2.67 -0.29
N ALA A 73 -3.59 2.94 -1.23
CA ALA A 73 -4.16 4.27 -1.45
C ALA A 73 -4.96 4.74 -0.22
N ASP A 74 -5.78 3.87 0.37
CA ASP A 74 -6.54 4.19 1.58
C ASP A 74 -5.60 4.51 2.76
N TRP A 75 -4.53 3.73 2.93
CA TRP A 75 -3.52 4.01 3.97
C TRP A 75 -2.81 5.34 3.77
N PHE A 76 -2.50 5.70 2.53
CA PHE A 76 -1.89 6.99 2.23
C PHE A 76 -2.86 8.14 2.49
N ASP A 77 -4.17 7.94 2.27
CA ASP A 77 -5.19 8.94 2.56
C ASP A 77 -5.33 9.20 4.07
N VAL A 78 -5.35 8.11 4.85
CA VAL A 78 -5.30 8.13 6.31
C VAL A 78 -4.04 8.86 6.79
N ALA A 79 -2.86 8.47 6.29
CA ALA A 79 -1.59 9.10 6.64
C ALA A 79 -1.56 10.59 6.28
N ARG A 80 -2.06 10.95 5.09
CA ARG A 80 -2.15 12.34 4.62
C ARG A 80 -3.01 13.20 5.56
N THR A 81 -4.11 12.65 6.03
CA THR A 81 -5.05 13.33 6.93
C THR A 81 -4.46 13.46 8.34
N ARG A 82 -3.95 12.36 8.90
CA ARG A 82 -3.36 12.34 10.25
C ARG A 82 -2.11 13.21 10.36
N LEU A 83 -1.30 13.25 9.31
CA LEU A 83 0.00 13.97 9.30
C LEU A 83 -0.09 15.34 8.62
N ALA A 84 -1.28 15.95 8.56
CA ALA A 84 -1.48 17.24 7.92
C ALA A 84 -0.56 18.34 8.49
N ASP A 85 -0.30 18.31 9.81
CA ASP A 85 0.55 19.26 10.52
C ASP A 85 2.06 18.95 10.43
N HIS A 86 2.45 17.90 9.70
CA HIS A 86 3.84 17.53 9.43
C HIS A 86 4.20 17.79 7.96
N PRO A 87 4.58 19.02 7.58
CA PRO A 87 4.81 19.40 6.19
C PRO A 87 6.03 18.70 5.56
N ASP A 88 6.96 18.21 6.39
CA ASP A 88 8.20 17.52 6.02
C ASP A 88 8.06 15.98 5.96
N ARG A 89 6.87 15.43 6.21
CA ARG A 89 6.63 13.97 6.32
C ARG A 89 7.13 13.17 5.12
N THR A 90 7.01 13.70 3.91
CA THR A 90 7.48 13.04 2.69
C THR A 90 9.00 12.96 2.65
N ASP A 91 9.67 14.08 2.94
CA ASP A 91 11.13 14.13 2.91
C ASP A 91 11.71 13.24 4.01
N ARG A 92 11.14 13.27 5.21
CA ARG A 92 11.53 12.39 6.33
C ARG A 92 11.34 10.91 6.01
N ALA A 93 10.21 10.55 5.39
CA ALA A 93 9.98 9.18 4.96
C ALA A 93 10.97 8.73 3.88
N LEU A 94 11.33 9.60 2.93
CA LEU A 94 12.37 9.30 1.94
C LEU A 94 13.76 9.16 2.57
N ASP A 95 14.10 10.02 3.53
CA ASP A 95 15.34 9.96 4.29
C ASP A 95 15.44 8.64 5.07
N TRP A 96 14.35 8.24 5.74
CA TRP A 96 14.27 6.95 6.43
C TRP A 96 14.50 5.77 5.47
N ILE A 97 13.87 5.80 4.28
CA ILE A 97 14.06 4.75 3.26
C ILE A 97 15.51 4.71 2.79
N GLU A 98 16.16 5.86 2.59
CA GLU A 98 17.57 5.88 2.21
C GLU A 98 18.48 5.30 3.29
N GLU A 99 18.24 5.68 4.54
CA GLU A 99 19.03 5.24 5.69
C GLU A 99 18.90 3.73 5.93
N HIS A 100 17.68 3.19 5.86
CA HIS A 100 17.41 1.81 6.26
C HIS A 100 17.43 0.83 5.08
N LEU A 101 16.89 1.22 3.93
CA LEU A 101 16.75 0.33 2.77
C LEU A 101 17.81 0.62 1.69
N GLY A 102 18.24 1.88 1.59
CA GLY A 102 19.28 2.34 0.68
C GLY A 102 18.78 3.27 -0.43
N ARG A 103 19.71 4.06 -0.98
CA ARG A 103 19.44 5.13 -1.96
C ARG A 103 18.66 4.69 -3.21
N ARG A 104 18.87 3.46 -3.67
CA ARG A 104 18.12 2.89 -4.81
C ARG A 104 16.61 2.85 -4.51
N TYR A 105 16.25 2.50 -3.28
CA TYR A 105 14.86 2.34 -2.86
C TYR A 105 14.22 3.69 -2.57
N ARG A 106 14.97 4.65 -2.01
CA ARG A 106 14.55 6.06 -1.92
C ARG A 106 14.16 6.60 -3.29
N SER A 107 15.02 6.42 -4.28
CA SER A 107 14.78 6.91 -5.65
C SER A 107 13.58 6.26 -6.32
N ARG A 108 13.17 5.05 -5.91
CA ARG A 108 11.94 4.41 -6.42
C ARG A 108 10.72 4.93 -5.68
N ALA A 109 10.80 5.02 -4.36
CA ALA A 109 9.73 5.55 -3.50
C ALA A 109 9.40 7.02 -3.81
N SER A 110 10.35 7.83 -4.29
CA SER A 110 10.08 9.22 -4.67
C SER A 110 9.01 9.37 -5.76
N TYR A 111 8.77 8.31 -6.55
CA TYR A 111 7.72 8.30 -7.57
C TYR A 111 6.34 7.86 -7.05
N THR A 112 6.28 7.22 -5.87
CA THR A 112 5.03 6.68 -5.30
C THR A 112 4.64 7.33 -3.98
N ILE A 113 5.48 8.20 -3.41
CA ILE A 113 5.23 8.83 -2.11
C ILE A 113 4.30 10.04 -2.16
N ALA A 114 4.08 10.59 -3.36
CA ALA A 114 3.29 11.80 -3.58
C ALA A 114 1.86 11.79 -2.99
N PRO A 115 1.12 10.65 -2.93
CA PRO A 115 -0.22 10.62 -2.35
C PRO A 115 -0.25 11.00 -0.86
N LEU A 116 0.88 10.94 -0.13
CA LEU A 116 0.96 11.44 1.25
C LEU A 116 0.73 12.95 1.37
N THR A 117 0.84 13.70 0.26
CA THR A 117 0.73 15.17 0.26
C THR A 117 -0.50 15.69 -0.49
N SER A 118 -0.92 15.01 -1.55
CA SER A 118 -2.05 15.47 -2.37
C SER A 118 -2.72 14.31 -3.10
N ILE A 119 -4.06 14.31 -3.09
CA ILE A 119 -4.91 13.41 -3.89
C ILE A 119 -4.71 13.66 -5.40
N GLU A 120 -4.47 14.90 -5.80
CA GLU A 120 -4.24 15.24 -7.22
C GLU A 120 -2.94 14.60 -7.71
N LYS A 121 -1.88 14.67 -6.89
CA LYS A 121 -0.60 13.99 -7.16
C LYS A 121 -0.69 12.47 -7.06
N ALA A 122 -1.69 11.94 -6.36
CA ALA A 122 -1.92 10.50 -6.32
C ALA A 122 -2.25 9.94 -7.71
N ARG A 123 -2.97 10.69 -8.54
CA ARG A 123 -3.26 10.29 -9.93
C ARG A 123 -2.00 10.18 -10.77
N GLU A 124 -1.03 11.06 -10.53
CA GLU A 124 0.26 11.07 -11.23
C GLU A 124 1.11 9.83 -10.92
N THR A 125 0.90 9.18 -9.78
CA THR A 125 1.66 7.95 -9.44
C THR A 125 1.40 6.81 -10.43
N SER A 126 0.19 6.74 -11.00
CA SER A 126 -0.16 5.74 -12.01
C SER A 126 0.74 5.80 -13.26
N HIS A 127 1.31 6.96 -13.58
CA HIS A 127 2.25 7.11 -14.71
C HIS A 127 3.57 6.36 -14.51
N TYR A 128 3.90 5.98 -13.28
CA TYR A 128 5.15 5.29 -12.94
C TYR A 128 5.01 3.78 -12.81
N VAL A 129 3.82 3.22 -13.03
CA VAL A 129 3.56 1.77 -12.91
C VAL A 129 4.49 0.96 -13.81
N GLU A 130 4.59 1.31 -15.09
CA GLU A 130 5.47 0.60 -16.03
C GLU A 130 6.96 0.78 -15.70
N ALA A 131 7.36 2.00 -15.33
CA ALA A 131 8.76 2.33 -15.05
C ALA A 131 9.30 1.62 -13.79
N LEU A 132 8.45 1.48 -12.77
CA LEU A 132 8.81 0.81 -11.51
C LEU A 132 8.59 -0.71 -11.58
N GLY A 133 7.66 -1.15 -12.43
CA GLY A 133 7.30 -2.55 -12.61
C GLY A 133 6.94 -3.20 -11.28
N ASN A 134 7.58 -4.32 -10.96
CA ASN A 134 7.34 -5.08 -9.72
C ASN A 134 7.61 -4.28 -8.44
N ASP A 135 8.36 -3.18 -8.51
CA ASP A 135 8.63 -2.35 -7.34
C ASP A 135 7.57 -1.26 -7.12
N PHE A 136 6.58 -1.08 -8.01
CA PHE A 136 5.58 -0.02 -7.86
C PHE A 136 4.79 -0.13 -6.54
N LEU A 137 4.12 -1.26 -6.32
CA LEU A 137 3.39 -1.50 -5.06
C LEU A 137 4.36 -1.67 -3.89
N ALA A 138 5.52 -2.28 -4.12
CA ALA A 138 6.52 -2.46 -3.07
C ALA A 138 7.05 -1.11 -2.55
N SER A 139 7.21 -0.11 -3.40
CA SER A 139 7.66 1.22 -2.99
C SER A 139 6.61 2.01 -2.24
N MET A 140 5.32 1.75 -2.48
CA MET A 140 4.25 2.24 -1.61
C MET A 140 4.31 1.57 -0.22
N VAL A 141 4.59 0.26 -0.15
CA VAL A 141 4.78 -0.44 1.14
C VAL A 141 6.01 0.10 1.89
N TRP A 142 7.13 0.40 1.21
CA TRP A 142 8.30 1.01 1.86
C TRP A 142 7.98 2.39 2.44
N ALA A 143 7.20 3.20 1.72
CA ALA A 143 6.75 4.50 2.22
C ALA A 143 5.76 4.35 3.40
N ALA A 144 4.85 3.37 3.36
CA ALA A 144 4.01 3.05 4.51
C ALA A 144 4.84 2.64 5.73
N ALA A 145 5.86 1.79 5.55
CA ALA A 145 6.79 1.39 6.61
C ALA A 145 7.52 2.58 7.23
N ALA A 146 8.08 3.47 6.40
CA ALA A 146 8.74 4.68 6.86
C ALA A 146 7.80 5.59 7.66
N VAL A 147 6.58 5.81 7.17
CA VAL A 147 5.56 6.62 7.86
C VAL A 147 5.16 5.99 9.18
N THR A 148 4.94 4.67 9.21
CA THR A 148 4.58 3.96 10.43
C THR A 148 5.66 4.06 11.50
N ASP A 149 6.93 3.92 11.12
CA ASP A 149 8.05 3.95 12.07
C ASP A 149 8.36 5.37 12.57
N LEU A 150 8.29 6.37 11.69
CA LEU A 150 8.53 7.78 12.04
C LEU A 150 7.41 8.40 12.89
N TYR A 151 6.17 7.92 12.71
CA TYR A 151 4.98 8.47 13.33
C TYR A 151 4.17 7.36 14.00
N PRO A 152 4.70 6.72 15.05
CA PRO A 152 3.97 5.69 15.77
C PRO A 152 2.71 6.27 16.42
N ASP A 153 1.71 5.43 16.63
CA ASP A 153 0.58 5.79 17.47
C ASP A 153 0.96 5.86 18.97
N GLU A 154 0.04 6.33 19.80
CA GLU A 154 0.26 6.46 21.25
C GLU A 154 0.58 5.12 21.94
N THR A 155 0.27 3.99 21.29
CA THR A 155 0.53 2.64 21.77
C THR A 155 1.85 2.06 21.25
N GLY A 156 2.54 2.76 20.34
CA GLY A 156 3.71 2.25 19.62
C GLY A 156 3.39 1.17 18.58
N GLY A 157 2.12 1.04 18.20
CA GLY A 157 1.63 0.02 17.27
C GLY A 157 2.09 0.29 15.83
N LYS A 158 2.58 -0.75 15.15
CA LYS A 158 3.00 -0.70 13.73
C LYS A 158 1.85 -0.98 12.75
N ASP A 159 0.63 -1.10 13.24
CA ASP A 159 -0.57 -1.45 12.46
C ASP A 159 -1.56 -0.29 12.32
N TRP A 160 -1.20 0.91 12.82
CA TRP A 160 -2.14 2.03 12.91
C TRP A 160 -2.72 2.46 11.56
N LEU A 161 -1.93 2.42 10.47
CA LEU A 161 -2.41 2.72 9.12
C LEU A 161 -3.59 1.84 8.73
N ARG A 162 -3.48 0.54 9.03
CA ARG A 162 -4.56 -0.40 8.79
C ARG A 162 -5.75 -0.14 9.71
N ARG A 163 -5.51 -0.02 11.02
CA ARG A 163 -6.60 0.15 12.00
C ARG A 163 -7.44 1.39 11.71
N GLU A 164 -6.80 2.49 11.32
CA GLU A 164 -7.49 3.72 10.95
C GLU A 164 -8.18 3.62 9.60
N SER A 165 -7.57 2.95 8.62
CA SER A 165 -8.20 2.68 7.33
C SER A 165 -9.45 1.81 7.46
N ASP A 166 -9.39 0.78 8.30
CA ASP A 166 -10.53 -0.10 8.59
C ASP A 166 -11.63 0.65 9.33
N ALA A 167 -11.29 1.63 10.19
CA ALA A 167 -12.26 2.46 10.91
C ALA A 167 -12.90 3.57 10.05
N ALA A 168 -12.28 3.93 8.93
CA ALA A 168 -12.76 4.96 8.01
C ALA A 168 -13.72 4.42 6.92
N ARG A 169 -13.87 3.10 6.80
CA ARG A 169 -14.79 2.42 5.88
C ARG A 169 -16.13 2.12 6.55
#